data_AF-A0A673JJG8-F1
#
_entry.id   AF-A0A673JJG8-F1
#
_cell.length_a   1.000
_cell.length_b   1.000
_cell.length_c   1.000
_cell.angle_alpha   90.00
_cell.angle_beta   90.00
_cell.angle_gamma   90.00
#
_symmetry.space_group_name_H-M   'P 1'
#
loop_
_entity.id
_entity.type
_entity.pdbx_description
1 polymer ?
#
loop_
_entity_poly.entity_id
_entity_poly.type
_entity_poly.pdbx_seq_one_letter_code
_entity_poly.pdbx_strand_id
1 'polypeptide(L)'
;MTAEPQKFLLRVYIASDVAVKVTLTERPKSVEELINMLREKDPDFDGELCCLVDVQDLPEKGTLKVDQISDHNLIPTLIPTTWPDIFPVPTFSYEVEHILEDGNVAFETSGTMLKLTRAQKHNILENMAEVMHKFKPYPSDRDIGMAAEVSGWYGWKTSLKFKMGNFRTKLARSGCVEVSVNTGKRSKSNPENEHPHSNIKRARRAEVNYLPDFPRGEKQDSLEEMRVQIISLVEKREKNLLLIENLMQKTSALHRQEIVLENPLVKTFLEKWPALQIEAQVCAEFQRITNVNLRNQFYVELDRHTPQLVALFRQKAARTGKVSEMLRDILSVYDRTLVLRAIPVYLREEDPRFFKMWNVSIQFIHKSASIRLLKSKIVCLC
;
A
#
# COMPACT_ATOMS: atom_id res chain seq x y z
N MET A 1 -49.40 29.52 -28.98
CA MET A 1 -49.17 28.85 -27.69
C MET A 1 -47.67 28.73 -27.52
N THR A 2 -47.04 29.72 -26.89
CA THR A 2 -45.61 29.70 -26.54
C THR A 2 -45.43 28.80 -25.32
N ALA A 3 -44.72 27.69 -25.48
CA ALA A 3 -44.37 26.80 -24.38
C ALA A 3 -43.51 27.58 -23.38
N GLU A 4 -43.85 27.51 -22.09
CA GLU A 4 -43.03 28.12 -21.03
C GLU A 4 -41.62 27.50 -21.05
N PRO A 5 -40.54 28.29 -20.92
CA PRO A 5 -39.19 27.76 -20.90
C PRO A 5 -39.00 26.84 -19.69
N GLN A 6 -38.59 25.60 -19.94
CA GLN A 6 -38.39 24.56 -18.93
C GLN A 6 -37.21 24.94 -18.02
N LYS A 7 -37.51 25.27 -16.76
CA LYS A 7 -36.51 25.68 -15.76
C LYS A 7 -36.13 24.49 -14.89
N PHE A 8 -34.83 24.22 -14.77
CA PHE A 8 -34.31 23.17 -13.88
C PHE A 8 -33.78 23.81 -12.61
N LEU A 9 -34.26 23.35 -11.46
CA LEU A 9 -33.87 23.87 -10.16
C LEU A 9 -33.01 22.83 -9.44
N LEU A 10 -31.71 23.11 -9.35
CA LEU A 10 -30.73 22.21 -8.75
C LEU A 10 -30.19 22.78 -7.45
N ARG A 11 -29.99 21.89 -6.48
CA ARG A 11 -29.34 22.23 -5.20
C ARG A 11 -28.04 21.45 -5.09
N VAL A 12 -26.91 22.12 -5.01
CA VAL A 12 -25.58 21.51 -5.13
C VAL A 12 -24.79 21.64 -3.83
N TYR A 13 -24.44 20.51 -3.21
CA TYR A 13 -23.55 20.48 -2.05
C TYR A 13 -22.09 20.42 -2.52
N ILE A 14 -21.28 21.38 -2.08
CA ILE A 14 -19.84 21.47 -2.41
C ILE A 14 -18.98 20.96 -1.24
N ALA A 15 -19.49 21.02 -0.01
CA ALA A 15 -18.92 20.46 1.22
C ALA A 15 -20.04 20.00 2.18
N SER A 16 -19.69 19.30 3.28
CA SER A 16 -20.65 18.70 4.24
C SER A 16 -21.66 19.70 4.83
N ASP A 17 -21.35 20.99 4.80
CA ASP A 17 -22.10 22.09 5.39
C ASP A 17 -22.41 23.25 4.41
N VAL A 18 -21.95 23.19 3.15
CA VAL A 18 -22.12 24.27 2.15
C VAL A 18 -22.96 23.81 0.95
N ALA A 19 -24.13 24.42 0.76
CA ALA A 19 -25.07 24.12 -0.32
C ALA A 19 -25.44 25.36 -1.16
N VAL A 20 -25.29 25.24 -2.48
CA VAL A 20 -25.43 26.30 -3.51
C VAL A 20 -26.65 26.00 -4.37
N LYS A 21 -27.53 26.98 -4.62
CA LYS A 21 -28.75 26.79 -5.44
C LYS A 21 -28.53 27.31 -6.85
N VAL A 22 -28.75 26.46 -7.85
CA VAL A 22 -28.53 26.79 -9.25
C VAL A 22 -29.80 26.57 -10.05
N THR A 23 -30.27 27.65 -10.70
CA THR A 23 -31.37 27.58 -11.67
C THR A 23 -30.75 27.52 -13.07
N LEU A 24 -30.99 26.44 -13.78
CA LEU A 24 -30.60 26.33 -15.18
C LEU A 24 -31.81 26.67 -16.04
N THR A 25 -31.58 27.53 -17.03
CA THR A 25 -32.60 27.92 -18.01
C THR A 25 -32.74 26.88 -19.12
N GLU A 26 -31.76 25.99 -19.26
CA GLU A 26 -31.70 24.93 -20.26
C GLU A 26 -31.02 23.68 -19.67
N ARG A 27 -31.27 22.52 -20.26
CA ARG A 27 -30.68 21.25 -19.83
C ARG A 27 -29.20 21.20 -20.27
N PRO A 28 -28.24 20.88 -19.38
CA PRO A 28 -26.84 20.73 -19.77
C PRO A 28 -26.67 19.59 -20.77
N LYS A 29 -25.75 19.75 -21.73
CA LYS A 29 -25.47 18.73 -22.75
C LYS A 29 -24.47 17.69 -22.26
N SER A 30 -23.68 18.02 -21.24
CA SER A 30 -22.71 17.11 -20.62
C SER A 30 -22.47 17.44 -19.14
N VAL A 31 -21.82 16.51 -18.43
CA VAL A 31 -21.44 16.66 -17.02
C VAL A 31 -20.41 17.77 -16.82
N GLU A 32 -19.44 17.93 -17.73
CA GLU A 32 -18.46 19.03 -17.71
C GLU A 32 -19.12 20.42 -17.85
N GLU A 33 -20.13 20.55 -18.69
CA GLU A 33 -20.87 21.81 -18.86
C GLU A 33 -21.63 22.17 -17.58
N LEU A 34 -22.24 21.16 -16.94
CA LEU A 34 -22.88 21.31 -15.63
C LEU A 34 -21.90 21.77 -14.55
N ILE A 35 -20.70 21.19 -14.48
CA ILE A 35 -19.66 21.58 -13.49
C ILE A 35 -19.26 23.05 -13.63
N ASN A 36 -19.14 23.57 -14.86
CA ASN A 36 -18.78 24.96 -15.09
C ASN A 36 -19.89 25.94 -14.66
N MET A 37 -21.16 25.57 -14.84
CA MET A 37 -22.30 26.40 -14.44
C MET A 37 -22.51 26.48 -12.91
N LEU A 38 -22.01 25.51 -12.14
CA LEU A 38 -22.28 25.39 -10.70
C LEU A 38 -21.39 26.26 -9.78
N ARG A 39 -20.36 26.93 -10.30
CA ARG A 39 -19.36 27.65 -9.47
C ARG A 39 -19.81 29.00 -8.89
N GLU A 40 -21.05 29.47 -9.10
CA GLU A 40 -21.38 30.89 -8.87
C GLU A 40 -22.35 31.32 -7.73
N LYS A 41 -23.25 30.53 -7.09
CA LYS A 41 -24.35 31.16 -6.26
C LYS A 41 -24.93 30.46 -5.01
N ASP A 42 -24.98 31.22 -3.90
CA ASP A 42 -25.37 30.87 -2.49
C ASP A 42 -26.90 31.07 -2.16
N PRO A 43 -27.44 30.92 -0.92
CA PRO A 43 -28.17 29.74 -0.39
C PRO A 43 -29.65 30.00 0.03
N ASP A 44 -30.54 29.00 -0.07
CA ASP A 44 -31.56 28.63 0.95
C ASP A 44 -32.47 27.44 0.54
N PHE A 45 -32.95 26.71 1.56
CA PHE A 45 -33.37 25.28 1.67
C PHE A 45 -34.76 24.92 1.06
N ASP A 46 -35.07 23.67 0.67
CA ASP A 46 -35.45 22.47 1.48
C ASP A 46 -35.38 21.17 0.61
N GLY A 47 -35.02 19.98 1.14
CA GLY A 47 -34.30 18.92 0.36
C GLY A 47 -34.88 17.50 0.23
N GLU A 48 -34.53 16.85 -0.91
CA GLU A 48 -34.42 15.38 -1.18
C GLU A 48 -33.21 15.11 -2.12
N LEU A 49 -32.45 14.01 -1.91
CA LEU A 49 -31.13 13.68 -2.52
C LEU A 49 -31.23 12.83 -3.80
N CYS A 50 -30.43 13.12 -4.84
CA CYS A 50 -30.34 12.28 -6.05
C CYS A 50 -28.88 12.07 -6.51
N CYS A 51 -28.53 10.82 -6.88
CA CYS A 51 -27.22 10.46 -7.43
C CYS A 51 -27.30 10.45 -8.96
N LEU A 52 -26.59 11.38 -9.63
CA LEU A 52 -26.69 11.54 -11.08
C LEU A 52 -25.53 10.83 -11.79
N VAL A 53 -25.83 9.75 -12.50
CA VAL A 53 -24.87 9.01 -13.34
C VAL A 53 -24.97 9.45 -14.80
N ASP A 54 -26.15 9.89 -15.24
CA ASP A 54 -26.41 10.45 -16.58
C ASP A 54 -27.17 11.79 -16.45
N VAL A 55 -26.79 12.79 -17.24
CA VAL A 55 -27.47 14.09 -17.31
C VAL A 55 -28.92 13.97 -17.82
N GLN A 56 -29.25 12.87 -18.51
CA GLN A 56 -30.61 12.52 -18.94
C GLN A 56 -31.54 12.10 -17.79
N ASP A 57 -30.98 11.78 -16.61
CA ASP A 57 -31.75 11.44 -15.41
C ASP A 57 -31.99 12.65 -14.49
N LEU A 58 -31.56 13.84 -14.90
CA LEU A 58 -31.74 15.09 -14.15
C LEU A 58 -33.23 15.46 -14.03
N PRO A 59 -33.81 15.45 -12.82
CA PRO A 59 -35.19 15.88 -12.62
C PRO A 59 -35.31 17.41 -12.75
N GLU A 60 -36.52 17.91 -13.05
CA GLU A 60 -36.79 19.36 -13.12
C GLU A 60 -36.52 20.07 -11.78
N LYS A 61 -36.61 19.34 -10.66
CA LYS A 61 -36.20 19.77 -9.33
C LYS A 61 -35.44 18.64 -8.66
N GLY A 62 -34.23 18.89 -8.17
CA GLY A 62 -33.43 17.85 -7.49
C GLY A 62 -32.19 18.37 -6.77
N THR A 63 -31.70 17.58 -5.83
CA THR A 63 -30.46 17.89 -5.09
C THR A 63 -29.30 17.03 -5.63
N LEU A 64 -28.20 17.68 -5.99
CA LEU A 64 -26.95 17.08 -6.39
C LEU A 64 -25.91 17.25 -5.27
N LYS A 65 -25.18 16.19 -4.95
CA LYS A 65 -24.00 16.29 -4.09
C LYS A 65 -22.77 16.20 -5.00
N VAL A 66 -22.04 17.29 -5.12
CA VAL A 66 -20.74 17.29 -5.78
C VAL A 66 -19.73 16.95 -4.70
N ASP A 67 -19.51 15.66 -4.51
CA ASP A 67 -18.32 15.24 -3.79
C ASP A 67 -17.13 15.69 -4.65
N GLN A 68 -16.41 16.73 -4.20
CA GLN A 68 -15.05 16.93 -4.66
C GLN A 68 -14.36 15.62 -4.36
N ILE A 69 -14.13 14.83 -5.40
CA ILE A 69 -13.24 13.68 -5.36
C ILE A 69 -11.88 14.27 -5.06
N SER A 70 -11.62 14.50 -3.77
CA SER A 70 -10.28 14.38 -3.24
C SER A 70 -9.84 13.00 -3.72
N ASP A 71 -8.83 13.01 -4.59
CA ASP A 71 -8.24 11.96 -5.41
C ASP A 71 -7.82 10.66 -4.67
N HIS A 72 -8.60 10.20 -3.70
CA HIS A 72 -8.19 9.18 -2.75
C HIS A 72 -9.16 8.02 -2.59
N ASN A 73 -10.42 8.05 -3.06
CA ASN A 73 -11.35 6.98 -2.68
C ASN A 73 -12.28 6.38 -3.74
N LEU A 74 -12.07 6.55 -5.05
CA LEU A 74 -12.77 5.73 -6.06
C LEU A 74 -11.87 5.38 -7.25
N ILE A 75 -10.82 4.63 -6.97
CA ILE A 75 -10.36 3.56 -7.85
C ILE A 75 -10.45 2.30 -6.97
N PRO A 76 -10.87 1.12 -7.48
CA PRO A 76 -10.52 -0.15 -6.84
C PRO A 76 -9.00 -0.30 -7.00
N THR A 77 -8.28 0.52 -6.26
CA THR A 77 -6.85 0.65 -6.34
C THR A 77 -6.32 -0.54 -5.59
N LEU A 78 -5.60 -1.41 -6.30
CA LEU A 78 -4.64 -2.36 -5.76
C LEU A 78 -3.47 -1.60 -5.09
N ILE A 79 -3.77 -0.63 -4.21
CA ILE A 79 -2.82 -0.19 -3.19
C ILE A 79 -2.81 -1.35 -2.21
N PRO A 80 -1.66 -2.00 -1.95
CA PRO A 80 -1.58 -2.92 -0.82
C PRO A 80 -1.98 -2.10 0.41
N THR A 81 -3.13 -2.43 1.00
CA THR A 81 -3.53 -1.82 2.25
C THR A 81 -2.46 -2.15 3.25
N THR A 82 -1.77 -1.14 3.78
CA THR A 82 -0.77 -1.34 4.83
C THR A 82 -1.40 -2.13 5.95
N TRP A 83 -0.66 -3.11 6.49
CA TRP A 83 -1.18 -3.87 7.62
C TRP A 83 -1.55 -2.88 8.73
N PRO A 84 -2.80 -2.90 9.23
CA PRO A 84 -3.27 -1.87 10.14
C PRO A 84 -2.61 -2.03 11.51
N ASP A 85 -2.36 -0.90 12.19
CA ASP A 85 -1.80 -0.90 13.55
C ASP A 85 -2.73 -1.61 14.53
N ILE A 86 -4.05 -1.51 14.32
CA ILE A 86 -5.09 -2.26 15.02
C ILE A 86 -5.81 -3.12 13.99
N PHE A 87 -5.75 -4.44 14.16
CA PHE A 87 -6.38 -5.36 13.22
C PHE A 87 -7.91 -5.29 13.31
N PRO A 88 -8.63 -5.03 12.20
CA PRO A 88 -10.08 -4.96 12.21
C PRO A 88 -10.67 -6.37 12.35
N VAL A 89 -11.37 -6.62 13.44
CA VAL A 89 -12.10 -7.87 13.65
C VAL A 89 -13.30 -7.89 12.69
N PRO A 90 -13.44 -8.92 11.83
CA PRO A 90 -14.61 -9.04 10.97
C PRO A 90 -15.87 -9.31 11.77
N THR A 91 -17.01 -9.00 11.16
CA THR A 91 -18.29 -9.57 11.61
C THR A 91 -18.33 -11.07 11.30
N PHE A 92 -18.69 -11.86 12.30
CA PHE A 92 -18.91 -13.30 12.19
C PHE A 92 -20.37 -13.61 11.87
N SER A 93 -20.69 -14.90 11.72
CA SER A 93 -22.10 -15.29 11.60
C SER A 93 -22.89 -14.88 12.84
N TYR A 94 -24.17 -14.57 12.68
CA TYR A 94 -25.08 -14.18 13.77
C TYR A 94 -24.99 -15.08 15.01
N GLU A 95 -24.98 -16.41 14.82
CA GLU A 95 -24.82 -17.37 15.93
C GLU A 95 -23.53 -17.15 16.73
N VAL A 96 -22.42 -16.93 16.01
CA VAL A 96 -21.10 -16.72 16.63
C VAL A 96 -21.06 -15.39 17.36
N GLU A 97 -21.59 -14.32 16.77
CA GLU A 97 -21.65 -13.00 17.42
C GLU A 97 -22.42 -13.07 18.73
N HIS A 98 -23.60 -13.69 18.71
CA HIS A 98 -24.43 -13.83 19.90
C HIS A 98 -23.72 -14.63 21.01
N ILE A 99 -23.03 -15.72 20.65
CA ILE A 99 -22.28 -16.54 21.62
C ILE A 99 -21.05 -15.80 22.16
N LEU A 100 -20.40 -14.97 21.34
CA LEU A 100 -19.28 -14.13 21.79
C LEU A 100 -19.78 -13.05 22.76
N GLU A 101 -20.92 -12.42 22.48
CA GLU A 101 -21.56 -11.44 23.36
C GLU A 101 -21.94 -12.07 24.71
N ASP A 102 -22.68 -13.18 24.71
CA ASP A 102 -23.04 -13.92 25.93
C ASP A 102 -21.80 -14.39 26.70
N GLY A 103 -20.77 -14.85 25.97
CA GLY A 103 -19.51 -15.30 26.54
C GLY A 103 -18.74 -14.18 27.23
N ASN A 104 -18.73 -12.98 26.65
CA ASN A 104 -18.11 -11.80 27.25
C ASN A 104 -18.84 -11.40 28.54
N VAL A 105 -20.17 -11.36 28.52
CA VAL A 105 -20.99 -11.07 29.71
C VAL A 105 -20.72 -12.09 30.82
N ALA A 106 -20.67 -13.38 30.50
CA ALA A 106 -20.37 -14.43 31.47
C ALA A 106 -18.94 -14.33 32.03
N PHE A 107 -17.97 -13.94 31.21
CA PHE A 107 -16.59 -13.73 31.65
C PHE A 107 -16.48 -12.53 32.61
N GLU A 108 -17.13 -11.40 32.28
CA GLU A 108 -17.16 -10.21 33.13
C GLU A 108 -17.88 -10.47 34.47
N THR A 109 -18.97 -11.24 34.44
CA THR A 109 -19.82 -11.47 35.62
C THR A 109 -19.24 -12.53 36.56
N SER A 110 -18.72 -13.65 36.03
CA SER A 110 -18.32 -14.81 36.83
C SER A 110 -16.93 -15.36 36.52
N GLY A 111 -16.16 -14.72 35.63
CA GLY A 111 -14.85 -15.21 35.17
C GLY A 111 -14.95 -16.51 34.35
N THR A 112 -16.15 -16.88 33.89
CA THR A 112 -16.35 -18.14 33.18
C THR A 112 -15.82 -18.04 31.76
N MET A 113 -14.92 -18.96 31.38
CA MET A 113 -14.33 -18.98 30.04
C MET A 113 -15.29 -19.54 29.00
N LEU A 114 -15.43 -18.81 27.89
CA LEU A 114 -16.18 -19.26 26.73
C LEU A 114 -15.53 -20.50 26.08
N LYS A 115 -16.33 -21.54 25.82
CA LYS A 115 -15.93 -22.74 25.10
C LYS A 115 -16.62 -22.80 23.75
N LEU A 116 -15.86 -22.57 22.68
CA LEU A 116 -16.37 -22.63 21.32
C LEU A 116 -16.40 -24.06 20.78
N THR A 117 -17.45 -24.37 20.02
CA THR A 117 -17.49 -25.60 19.23
C THR A 117 -16.50 -25.55 18.05
N ARG A 118 -16.24 -26.71 17.45
CA ARG A 118 -15.39 -26.80 16.24
C ARG A 118 -15.94 -25.94 15.09
N ALA A 119 -17.26 -25.89 14.93
CA ALA A 119 -17.92 -25.13 13.86
C ALA A 119 -17.79 -23.61 14.07
N GLN A 120 -18.06 -23.14 15.29
CA GLN A 120 -17.90 -21.72 15.65
C GLN A 120 -16.45 -21.26 15.50
N LYS A 121 -15.49 -22.06 15.98
CA LYS A 121 -14.06 -21.80 15.77
C LYS A 121 -13.70 -21.74 14.28
N HIS A 122 -14.26 -22.62 13.45
CA HIS A 122 -14.01 -22.60 12.02
C HIS A 122 -14.54 -21.31 11.36
N ASN A 123 -15.73 -20.85 11.74
CA ASN A 123 -16.34 -19.62 11.23
C ASN A 123 -15.46 -18.40 11.54
N ILE A 124 -15.03 -18.25 12.80
CA ILE A 124 -14.12 -17.16 13.21
C ILE A 124 -12.84 -17.18 12.38
N LEU A 125 -12.20 -18.34 12.28
CA LEU A 125 -10.95 -18.49 11.54
C LEU A 125 -11.11 -18.17 10.05
N GLU A 126 -12.21 -18.57 9.39
CA GLU A 126 -12.43 -18.32 7.96
C GLU A 126 -12.59 -16.82 7.68
N ASN A 127 -13.43 -16.13 8.45
CA ASN A 127 -13.66 -14.69 8.30
C ASN A 127 -12.38 -13.89 8.60
N MET A 128 -11.64 -14.26 9.65
CA MET A 128 -10.34 -13.65 9.95
C MET A 128 -9.35 -13.84 8.79
N ALA A 129 -9.28 -15.05 8.22
CA ALA A 129 -8.39 -15.33 7.10
C ALA A 129 -8.74 -14.52 5.85
N GLU A 130 -10.03 -14.32 5.58
CA GLU A 130 -10.49 -13.47 4.47
C GLU A 130 -10.06 -12.01 4.67
N VAL A 131 -10.25 -11.44 5.85
CA VAL A 131 -9.80 -10.07 6.16
C VAL A 131 -8.29 -9.95 6.08
N MET A 132 -7.54 -10.90 6.65
CA MET A 132 -6.07 -10.92 6.56
C MET A 132 -5.59 -10.95 5.11
N HIS A 133 -6.27 -11.73 4.25
CA HIS A 133 -5.93 -11.83 2.82
C HIS A 133 -6.12 -10.50 2.07
N LYS A 134 -7.13 -9.69 2.44
CA LYS A 134 -7.36 -8.36 1.85
C LYS A 134 -6.19 -7.40 2.09
N PHE A 135 -5.45 -7.59 3.20
CA PHE A 135 -4.22 -6.83 3.50
C PHE A 135 -2.97 -7.47 2.90
N LYS A 136 -2.76 -8.77 3.18
CA LYS A 136 -1.60 -9.53 2.72
C LYS A 136 -2.00 -10.98 2.45
N PRO A 137 -1.87 -11.46 1.21
CA PRO A 137 -2.08 -12.88 0.88
C PRO A 137 -1.07 -13.80 1.60
N TYR A 138 0.15 -13.29 1.82
CA TYR A 138 1.23 -13.96 2.56
C TYR A 138 1.63 -13.14 3.80
N PRO A 139 0.80 -13.14 4.86
CA PRO A 139 1.11 -12.40 6.07
C PRO A 139 2.32 -13.01 6.79
N SER A 140 3.18 -12.16 7.35
CA SER A 140 4.33 -12.58 8.15
C SER A 140 3.90 -13.11 9.53
N ASP A 141 4.83 -13.73 10.27
CA ASP A 141 4.55 -14.20 11.63
C ASP A 141 4.12 -13.07 12.58
N ARG A 142 4.65 -11.87 12.37
CA ARG A 142 4.29 -10.66 13.10
C ARG A 142 2.86 -10.23 12.76
N ASP A 143 2.52 -10.19 11.47
CA ASP A 143 1.18 -9.83 10.99
C ASP A 143 0.12 -10.77 11.59
N ILE A 144 0.36 -12.09 11.53
CA ILE A 144 -0.54 -13.09 12.13
C ILE A 144 -0.61 -12.96 13.66
N GLY A 145 0.48 -12.54 14.31
CA GLY A 145 0.50 -12.22 15.73
C GLY A 145 -0.45 -11.09 16.09
N MET A 146 -0.40 -9.98 15.35
CA MET A 146 -1.29 -8.82 15.56
C MET A 146 -2.76 -9.19 15.35
N ALA A 147 -3.08 -9.98 14.33
CA ALA A 147 -4.45 -10.50 14.14
C ALA A 147 -4.89 -11.52 15.22
N ALA A 148 -3.94 -12.14 15.93
CA ALA A 148 -4.24 -13.09 16.99
C ALA A 148 -4.40 -12.41 18.37
N GLU A 149 -3.83 -11.22 18.58
CA GLU A 149 -4.01 -10.47 19.85
C GLU A 149 -5.48 -10.22 20.14
N VAL A 150 -6.24 -9.87 19.12
CA VAL A 150 -7.69 -9.63 19.23
C VAL A 150 -8.51 -10.89 19.50
N SER A 151 -7.94 -12.10 19.37
CA SER A 151 -8.67 -13.37 19.53
C SER A 151 -8.11 -14.32 20.59
N GLY A 152 -6.92 -14.05 21.16
CA GLY A 152 -6.27 -14.87 22.18
C GLY A 152 -4.92 -15.44 21.69
N TRP A 153 -3.83 -14.87 22.17
CA TRP A 153 -2.51 -14.86 21.53
C TRP A 153 -2.00 -16.20 20.95
N TYR A 154 -1.70 -17.22 21.74
CA TYR A 154 -0.85 -18.33 21.25
C TYR A 154 -1.62 -19.40 20.43
N GLY A 155 -2.78 -19.82 20.94
CA GLY A 155 -3.59 -20.86 20.30
C GLY A 155 -4.24 -20.40 19.00
N TRP A 156 -4.69 -19.15 18.96
CA TRP A 156 -5.30 -18.57 17.77
C TRP A 156 -4.26 -18.21 16.71
N LYS A 157 -3.08 -17.69 17.09
CA LYS A 157 -1.98 -17.45 16.12
C LYS A 157 -1.64 -18.69 15.31
N THR A 158 -1.48 -19.84 15.98
CA THR A 158 -1.20 -21.11 15.30
C THR A 158 -2.37 -21.54 14.41
N SER A 159 -3.61 -21.42 14.92
CA SER A 159 -4.81 -21.76 14.16
C SER A 159 -4.96 -20.89 12.90
N LEU A 160 -4.69 -19.58 13.00
CA LEU A 160 -4.71 -18.62 11.91
C LEU A 160 -3.62 -18.89 10.87
N LYS A 161 -2.40 -19.28 11.28
CA LYS A 161 -1.34 -19.73 10.34
C LYS A 161 -1.83 -20.86 9.44
N PHE A 162 -2.38 -21.91 10.06
CA PHE A 162 -2.90 -23.05 9.32
C PHE A 162 -4.09 -22.65 8.45
N LYS A 163 -4.99 -21.83 8.99
CA LYS A 163 -6.17 -21.36 8.26
C LYS A 163 -5.80 -20.52 7.04
N MET A 164 -4.85 -19.58 7.16
CA MET A 164 -4.33 -18.82 6.02
C MET A 164 -3.73 -19.72 4.94
N GLY A 165 -3.01 -20.78 5.34
CA GLY A 165 -2.52 -21.79 4.40
C GLY A 165 -3.65 -22.51 3.64
N ASN A 166 -4.69 -22.93 4.36
CA ASN A 166 -5.86 -23.57 3.76
C ASN A 166 -6.66 -22.60 2.87
N PHE A 167 -6.83 -21.35 3.30
CA PHE A 167 -7.54 -20.30 2.56
C PHE A 167 -6.87 -20.00 1.22
N ARG A 168 -5.54 -19.83 1.22
CA ARG A 168 -4.75 -19.73 -0.04
C ARG A 168 -4.91 -20.96 -0.93
N THR A 169 -4.91 -22.16 -0.35
CA THR A 169 -5.09 -23.41 -1.11
C THR A 169 -6.48 -23.48 -1.76
N LYS A 170 -7.53 -23.00 -1.07
CA LYS A 170 -8.89 -22.88 -1.58
C LYS A 170 -8.95 -21.88 -2.75
N LEU A 171 -8.40 -20.68 -2.57
CA LEU A 171 -8.35 -19.66 -3.62
C LEU A 171 -7.58 -20.11 -4.87
N ALA A 172 -6.44 -20.78 -4.68
CA ALA A 172 -5.67 -21.31 -5.81
C ALA A 172 -6.46 -22.36 -6.61
N ARG A 173 -7.22 -23.24 -5.94
CA ARG A 173 -8.11 -24.21 -6.60
C ARG A 173 -9.25 -23.54 -7.37
N SER A 174 -9.66 -22.35 -6.94
CA SER A 174 -10.65 -21.53 -7.65
C SER A 174 -10.05 -20.73 -8.82
N GLY A 175 -8.76 -20.88 -9.13
CA GLY A 175 -8.11 -20.22 -10.26
C GLY A 175 -7.50 -18.85 -9.94
N CYS A 176 -7.45 -18.44 -8.66
CA CYS A 176 -6.85 -17.16 -8.27
C CYS A 176 -5.32 -17.21 -8.47
N VAL A 177 -4.82 -16.42 -9.43
CA VAL A 177 -3.40 -16.43 -9.85
C VAL A 177 -2.50 -15.91 -8.74
N GLU A 178 -3.01 -14.99 -7.92
CA GLU A 178 -2.37 -14.39 -6.75
C GLU A 178 -1.69 -15.37 -5.81
N VAL A 179 -2.28 -16.55 -5.66
CA VAL A 179 -1.82 -17.60 -4.74
C VAL A 179 -1.46 -18.91 -5.44
N SER A 180 -1.68 -19.01 -6.76
CA SER A 180 -1.51 -20.26 -7.53
C SER A 180 -0.04 -20.61 -7.75
N VAL A 181 0.84 -19.62 -7.94
CA VAL A 181 2.27 -19.83 -8.20
C VAL A 181 2.97 -20.58 -7.07
N ASN A 182 2.52 -20.36 -5.84
CA ASN A 182 3.09 -21.04 -4.67
C ASN A 182 2.43 -22.37 -4.36
N THR A 183 1.58 -22.91 -5.24
CA THR A 183 1.05 -24.29 -5.12
C THR A 183 2.10 -25.33 -5.49
N GLY A 184 3.28 -25.20 -4.89
CA GLY A 184 4.40 -26.10 -5.06
C GLY A 184 4.19 -27.37 -4.24
N LYS A 185 3.70 -28.43 -4.92
CA LYS A 185 4.16 -29.82 -4.85
C LYS A 185 3.18 -30.73 -5.61
N ARG A 186 3.70 -31.52 -6.54
CA ARG A 186 3.05 -32.76 -6.99
C ARG A 186 2.57 -33.53 -5.77
N SER A 187 1.28 -33.84 -5.73
CA SER A 187 0.64 -34.58 -4.64
C SER A 187 -0.34 -35.58 -5.22
N LYS A 188 -0.83 -36.51 -4.40
CA LYS A 188 -1.83 -37.50 -4.83
C LYS A 188 -3.11 -36.85 -5.37
N SER A 189 -3.43 -35.63 -4.92
CA SER A 189 -4.57 -34.83 -5.39
C SER A 189 -4.25 -33.92 -6.59
N ASN A 190 -2.97 -33.54 -6.79
CA ASN A 190 -2.53 -32.68 -7.89
C ASN A 190 -1.34 -33.35 -8.62
N PRO A 191 -1.61 -34.37 -9.46
CA PRO A 191 -0.57 -35.16 -10.13
C PRO A 191 0.12 -34.42 -11.27
N GLU A 192 -0.49 -33.35 -11.80
CA GLU A 192 0.06 -32.53 -12.90
C GLU A 192 1.02 -31.44 -12.41
N ASN A 193 1.05 -31.14 -11.11
CA ASN A 193 1.96 -30.13 -10.58
C ASN A 193 3.42 -30.57 -10.68
N GLU A 194 4.30 -29.59 -10.81
CA GLU A 194 5.75 -29.76 -10.77
C GLU A 194 6.22 -30.59 -9.56
N HIS A 195 7.22 -31.45 -9.79
CA HIS A 195 7.75 -32.32 -8.76
C HIS A 195 8.27 -31.48 -7.57
N PRO A 196 8.21 -32.00 -6.33
CA PRO A 196 8.72 -31.30 -5.13
C PRO A 196 10.17 -30.83 -5.21
N HIS A 197 10.92 -31.28 -6.23
CA HIS A 197 12.32 -31.00 -6.50
C HIS A 197 12.58 -30.42 -7.91
N SER A 198 11.56 -30.19 -8.75
CA SER A 198 11.77 -29.49 -10.01
C SER A 198 11.88 -27.99 -9.73
N ASN A 199 13.11 -27.49 -9.75
CA ASN A 199 13.53 -26.11 -9.97
C ASN A 199 12.97 -24.95 -9.11
N ILE A 200 12.02 -25.18 -8.22
CA ILE A 200 11.66 -24.20 -7.19
C ILE A 200 12.66 -24.37 -6.05
N LYS A 201 13.78 -23.65 -6.14
CA LYS A 201 14.58 -23.30 -4.95
C LYS A 201 13.55 -22.85 -3.91
N ARG A 202 13.48 -23.51 -2.73
CA ARG A 202 12.67 -22.98 -1.62
C ARG A 202 12.96 -21.49 -1.55
N ALA A 203 11.93 -20.65 -1.67
CA ALA A 203 12.06 -19.21 -1.66
C ALA A 203 13.14 -18.83 -0.63
N ARG A 204 14.32 -18.42 -1.12
CA ARG A 204 15.36 -17.98 -0.19
C ARG A 204 14.77 -16.75 0.49
N ARG A 205 14.98 -16.61 1.80
CA ARG A 205 14.44 -15.52 2.63
C ARG A 205 14.35 -14.21 1.81
N ALA A 206 13.16 -13.63 1.70
CA ALA A 206 12.80 -12.43 0.93
C ALA A 206 12.30 -12.59 -0.53
N GLU A 207 12.24 -13.80 -1.11
CA GLU A 207 11.53 -14.02 -2.38
C GLU A 207 10.00 -14.07 -2.17
N VAL A 208 9.29 -13.03 -2.63
CA VAL A 208 7.82 -12.92 -2.54
C VAL A 208 7.21 -13.34 -3.86
N ASN A 209 6.97 -14.64 -4.10
CA ASN A 209 6.36 -15.16 -5.34
C ASN A 209 4.85 -14.85 -5.40
N TYR A 210 4.54 -13.58 -5.62
CA TYR A 210 3.20 -13.01 -5.63
C TYR A 210 2.85 -12.57 -7.05
N LEU A 211 1.67 -12.98 -7.58
CA LEU A 211 1.19 -12.62 -8.92
C LEU A 211 -0.19 -11.96 -8.86
N PRO A 212 -0.29 -10.63 -8.76
CA PRO A 212 -1.59 -9.97 -8.74
C PRO A 212 -2.33 -10.20 -10.06
N ASP A 213 -3.66 -10.29 -9.98
CA ASP A 213 -4.53 -10.28 -11.14
C ASP A 213 -4.49 -8.91 -11.84
N PHE A 214 -4.81 -8.87 -13.13
CA PHE A 214 -4.95 -7.60 -13.84
C PHE A 214 -6.09 -6.76 -13.24
N PRO A 215 -5.96 -5.41 -13.26
CA PRO A 215 -7.03 -4.54 -12.80
C PRO A 215 -8.35 -4.85 -13.52
N ARG A 216 -9.47 -4.64 -12.83
CA ARG A 216 -10.79 -5.00 -13.36
C ARG A 216 -11.07 -4.28 -14.68
N GLY A 217 -11.34 -5.04 -15.73
CA GLY A 217 -11.61 -4.52 -17.07
C GLY A 217 -10.38 -4.40 -17.97
N GLU A 218 -9.18 -4.55 -17.42
CA GLU A 218 -7.93 -4.50 -18.17
C GLU A 218 -7.56 -5.87 -18.75
N LYS A 219 -6.98 -5.85 -19.96
CA LYS A 219 -6.40 -7.02 -20.63
C LYS A 219 -4.90 -6.82 -20.77
N GLN A 220 -4.17 -7.92 -21.02
CA GLN A 220 -2.74 -7.88 -21.25
C GLN A 220 -2.34 -6.85 -22.32
N ASP A 221 -3.05 -6.85 -23.46
CA ASP A 221 -2.77 -5.91 -24.56
C ASP A 221 -2.91 -4.44 -24.14
N SER A 222 -3.91 -4.11 -23.31
CA SER A 222 -4.10 -2.73 -22.83
C SER A 222 -3.01 -2.31 -21.84
N LEU A 223 -2.56 -3.24 -20.98
CA LEU A 223 -1.43 -2.98 -20.09
C LEU A 223 -0.11 -2.84 -20.86
N GLU A 224 0.06 -3.57 -21.97
CA GLU A 224 1.20 -3.41 -22.87
C GLU A 224 1.19 -2.03 -23.56
N GLU A 225 0.02 -1.52 -23.97
CA GLU A 225 -0.10 -0.15 -24.48
C GLU A 225 0.33 0.87 -23.43
N MET A 226 -0.10 0.70 -22.17
CA MET A 226 0.33 1.56 -21.06
C MET A 226 1.85 1.46 -20.83
N ARG A 227 2.46 0.27 -20.94
CA ARG A 227 3.92 0.10 -20.85
C ARG A 227 4.65 0.87 -21.95
N VAL A 228 4.15 0.84 -23.19
CA VAL A 228 4.73 1.63 -24.28
C VAL A 228 4.63 3.14 -23.99
N GLN A 229 3.51 3.59 -23.42
CA GLN A 229 3.38 4.98 -22.97
C GLN A 229 4.42 5.35 -21.91
N ILE A 230 4.68 4.46 -20.93
CA ILE A 230 5.73 4.67 -19.91
C ILE A 230 7.10 4.89 -20.55
N ILE A 231 7.49 4.08 -21.53
CA ILE A 231 8.77 4.26 -22.26
C ILE A 231 8.84 5.68 -22.84
N SER A 232 7.82 6.08 -23.59
CA SER A 232 7.77 7.40 -24.23
C SER A 232 7.86 8.55 -23.21
N LEU A 233 7.30 8.38 -22.01
CA LEU A 233 7.33 9.39 -20.94
C LEU A 233 8.70 9.48 -20.27
N VAL A 234 9.39 8.35 -20.11
CA VAL A 234 10.73 8.31 -19.51
C VAL A 234 11.78 8.92 -20.45
N GLU A 235 11.59 8.81 -21.77
CA GLU A 235 12.48 9.41 -22.77
C GLU A 235 12.39 10.93 -22.84
N LYS A 236 11.29 11.53 -22.35
CA LYS A 236 11.14 12.99 -22.33
C LYS A 236 12.20 13.64 -21.44
N ARG A 237 12.66 14.82 -21.89
CA ARG A 237 13.60 15.68 -21.15
C ARG A 237 13.03 16.06 -19.79
N GLU A 238 11.77 16.52 -19.78
CA GLU A 238 10.97 16.76 -18.58
C GLU A 238 9.96 15.62 -18.44
N LYS A 239 10.16 14.80 -17.40
CA LYS A 239 9.36 13.60 -17.15
C LYS A 239 8.14 13.98 -16.32
N ASN A 240 6.94 13.60 -16.78
CA ASN A 240 5.75 13.71 -15.95
C ASN A 240 5.74 12.56 -14.93
N LEU A 241 6.32 12.80 -13.75
CA LEU A 241 6.50 11.77 -12.72
C LEU A 241 5.18 11.23 -12.18
N LEU A 242 4.15 12.08 -12.05
CA LEU A 242 2.82 11.68 -11.58
C LEU A 242 2.14 10.72 -12.56
N LEU A 243 2.21 11.03 -13.86
CA LEU A 243 1.65 10.14 -14.88
C LEU A 243 2.41 8.82 -14.97
N ILE A 244 3.75 8.86 -14.87
CA ILE A 244 4.58 7.65 -14.82
C ILE A 244 4.18 6.79 -13.61
N GLU A 245 3.99 7.39 -12.43
CA GLU A 245 3.56 6.68 -11.22
C GLU A 245 2.19 6.01 -11.40
N ASN A 246 1.22 6.72 -11.95
CA ASN A 246 -0.12 6.17 -12.21
C ASN A 246 -0.07 4.99 -13.19
N LEU A 247 0.68 5.12 -14.28
CA LEU A 247 0.83 4.05 -15.28
C LEU A 247 1.57 2.85 -14.69
N MET A 248 2.68 3.07 -13.98
CA MET A 248 3.43 2.01 -13.30
C MET A 248 2.56 1.26 -12.28
N GLN A 249 1.66 1.95 -11.59
CA GLN A 249 0.71 1.33 -10.68
C GLN A 249 -0.30 0.44 -11.42
N LYS A 250 -0.89 0.92 -12.53
CA LYS A 250 -1.83 0.14 -13.34
C LYS A 250 -1.19 -1.09 -13.97
N THR A 251 0.05 -0.96 -14.45
CA THR A 251 0.78 -2.05 -15.08
C THR A 251 1.48 -2.99 -14.08
N SER A 252 1.24 -2.82 -12.77
CA SER A 252 1.98 -3.55 -11.74
C SER A 252 1.85 -5.07 -11.86
N ALA A 253 0.68 -5.55 -12.29
CA ALA A 253 0.46 -6.97 -12.50
C ALA A 253 1.23 -7.52 -13.71
N LEU A 254 1.31 -6.74 -14.79
CA LEU A 254 2.01 -7.15 -16.02
C LEU A 254 3.51 -7.37 -15.77
N HIS A 255 4.20 -6.38 -15.19
CA HIS A 255 5.63 -6.54 -14.90
C HIS A 255 5.92 -7.59 -13.84
N ARG A 256 4.98 -7.82 -12.91
CA ARG A 256 5.15 -8.84 -11.87
C ARG A 256 5.04 -10.24 -12.47
N GLN A 257 4.10 -10.43 -13.40
CA GLN A 257 3.98 -11.65 -14.18
C GLN A 257 5.26 -11.94 -14.97
N GLU A 258 5.82 -10.94 -15.65
CA GLU A 258 7.08 -11.09 -16.37
C GLU A 258 8.23 -11.54 -15.45
N ILE A 259 8.43 -10.89 -14.29
CA ILE A 259 9.50 -11.27 -13.34
C ILE A 259 9.35 -12.72 -12.84
N VAL A 260 8.13 -13.12 -12.46
CA VAL A 260 7.91 -14.43 -11.82
C VAL A 260 7.86 -15.57 -12.83
N LEU A 261 7.22 -15.35 -13.98
CA LEU A 261 6.98 -16.41 -14.97
C LEU A 261 8.14 -16.55 -15.94
N GLU A 262 8.72 -15.44 -16.40
CA GLU A 262 9.76 -15.47 -17.44
C GLU A 262 11.18 -15.48 -16.85
N ASN A 263 11.35 -15.04 -15.60
CA ASN A 263 12.65 -14.88 -14.92
C ASN A 263 13.71 -14.22 -15.83
N PRO A 264 13.42 -13.01 -16.37
CA PRO A 264 14.28 -12.35 -17.34
C PRO A 264 15.59 -11.90 -16.70
N LEU A 265 16.61 -11.64 -17.53
CA LEU A 265 17.81 -10.96 -17.09
C LEU A 265 17.46 -9.54 -16.61
N VAL A 266 18.09 -9.09 -15.52
CA VAL A 266 17.84 -7.73 -14.97
C VAL A 266 18.01 -6.64 -16.02
N LYS A 267 19.04 -6.77 -16.88
CA LYS A 267 19.29 -5.83 -17.97
C LYS A 267 18.12 -5.74 -18.96
N THR A 268 17.66 -6.88 -19.47
CA THR A 268 16.58 -6.93 -20.47
C THR A 268 15.25 -6.47 -19.88
N PHE A 269 15.03 -6.77 -18.59
CA PHE A 269 13.84 -6.31 -17.86
C PHE A 269 13.83 -4.79 -17.68
N LEU A 270 14.96 -4.19 -17.28
CA LEU A 270 15.08 -2.73 -17.11
C LEU A 270 15.03 -1.95 -18.42
N GLU A 271 15.35 -2.59 -19.56
CA GLU A 271 15.15 -2.02 -20.90
C GLU A 271 13.66 -1.96 -21.26
N LYS A 272 12.87 -2.98 -20.89
CA LYS A 272 11.41 -2.98 -21.10
C LYS A 272 10.65 -2.08 -20.12
N TRP A 273 11.17 -1.92 -18.91
CA TRP A 273 10.59 -1.13 -17.81
C TRP A 273 11.55 -0.02 -17.34
N PRO A 274 11.84 0.98 -18.19
CA PRO A 274 12.87 1.98 -17.89
C PRO A 274 12.51 2.89 -16.72
N ALA A 275 11.22 3.02 -16.38
CA ALA A 275 10.76 3.75 -15.21
C ALA A 275 11.31 3.16 -13.89
N LEU A 276 11.65 1.87 -13.84
CA LEU A 276 12.29 1.24 -12.67
C LEU A 276 13.73 1.69 -12.43
N GLN A 277 14.29 2.53 -13.29
CA GLN A 277 15.56 3.22 -13.06
C GLN A 277 15.36 4.57 -12.34
N ILE A 278 14.11 4.97 -12.09
CA ILE A 278 13.75 6.18 -11.33
C ILE A 278 13.59 5.80 -9.85
N GLU A 279 14.29 6.49 -8.95
CA GLU A 279 14.31 6.21 -7.50
C GLU A 279 12.90 6.09 -6.89
N ALA A 280 12.01 7.02 -7.25
CA ALA A 280 10.63 7.03 -6.75
C ALA A 280 9.86 5.75 -7.14
N GLN A 281 10.07 5.25 -8.36
CA GLN A 281 9.40 4.03 -8.83
C GLN A 281 9.97 2.77 -8.19
N VAL A 282 11.28 2.73 -7.90
CA VAL A 282 11.89 1.64 -7.11
C VAL A 282 11.28 1.58 -5.72
N CYS A 283 11.13 2.74 -5.06
CA CYS A 283 10.50 2.80 -3.74
C CYS A 283 9.03 2.36 -3.80
N ALA A 284 8.29 2.80 -4.82
CA ALA A 284 6.90 2.44 -5.02
C ALA A 284 6.72 0.94 -5.29
N GLU A 285 7.55 0.33 -6.14
CA GLU A 285 7.55 -1.12 -6.37
C GLU A 285 7.90 -1.91 -5.11
N PHE A 286 8.92 -1.47 -4.38
CA PHE A 286 9.30 -2.12 -3.13
C PHE A 286 8.13 -2.12 -2.15
N GLN A 287 7.43 -0.98 -2.03
CA GLN A 287 6.24 -0.87 -1.20
C GLN A 287 5.10 -1.74 -1.73
N ARG A 288 4.88 -1.82 -3.05
CA ARG A 288 3.87 -2.72 -3.64
C ARG A 288 4.11 -4.18 -3.29
N ILE A 289 5.36 -4.64 -3.34
CA ILE A 289 5.71 -6.05 -3.10
C ILE A 289 5.74 -6.38 -1.61
N THR A 290 6.29 -5.50 -0.78
CA THR A 290 6.60 -5.79 0.62
C THR A 290 5.64 -5.15 1.61
N ASN A 291 4.84 -4.19 1.14
CA ASN A 291 3.99 -3.32 1.97
C ASN A 291 4.79 -2.51 3.02
N VAL A 292 6.06 -2.25 2.73
CA VAL A 292 6.98 -1.47 3.58
C VAL A 292 7.44 -0.24 2.83
N ASN A 293 7.39 0.92 3.48
CA ASN A 293 7.99 2.14 2.95
C ASN A 293 9.53 2.02 3.03
N LEU A 294 10.18 1.77 1.90
CA LEU A 294 11.62 1.50 1.81
C LEU A 294 12.45 2.60 2.47
N ARG A 295 12.13 3.86 2.17
CA ARG A 295 12.92 5.02 2.61
C ARG A 295 12.83 5.20 4.13
N ASN A 296 11.63 5.14 4.68
CA ASN A 296 11.42 5.25 6.12
C ASN A 296 12.06 4.08 6.86
N GLN A 297 11.84 2.84 6.38
CA GLN A 297 12.43 1.65 6.98
C GLN A 297 13.96 1.71 6.94
N PHE A 298 14.54 2.14 5.82
CA PHE A 298 15.97 2.31 5.68
C PHE A 298 16.52 3.29 6.72
N TYR A 299 15.90 4.46 6.88
CA TYR A 299 16.38 5.45 7.86
C TYR A 299 16.20 5.00 9.31
N VAL A 300 15.09 4.33 9.63
CA VAL A 300 14.85 3.78 10.97
C VAL A 300 15.92 2.74 11.33
N GLU A 301 16.20 1.80 10.42
CA GLU A 301 17.24 0.78 10.68
C GLU A 301 18.65 1.39 10.65
N LEU A 302 18.90 2.39 9.79
CA LEU A 302 20.17 3.11 9.78
C LEU A 302 20.43 3.77 11.13
N ASP A 303 19.45 4.48 11.68
CA ASP A 303 19.56 5.13 13.00
C ASP A 303 19.79 4.10 14.11
N ARG A 304 19.00 3.02 14.09
CA ARG A 304 19.12 1.92 15.05
C ARG A 304 20.53 1.35 15.11
N HIS A 305 21.19 1.19 13.96
CA HIS A 305 22.52 0.61 13.85
C HIS A 305 23.66 1.64 13.90
N THR A 306 23.37 2.94 13.76
CA THR A 306 24.37 4.01 13.73
C THR A 306 25.33 3.99 14.93
N PRO A 307 24.89 3.86 16.20
CA PRO A 307 25.82 3.86 17.34
C PRO A 307 26.88 2.74 17.28
N GLN A 308 26.46 1.54 16.86
CA GLN A 308 27.36 0.38 16.74
C GLN A 308 28.33 0.54 15.58
N LEU A 309 27.85 1.02 14.43
CA LEU A 309 28.68 1.29 13.25
C LEU A 309 29.73 2.37 13.54
N VAL A 310 29.33 3.46 14.20
CA VAL A 310 30.26 4.53 14.60
C VAL A 310 31.35 4.02 15.55
N ALA A 311 31.01 3.13 16.49
CA ALA A 311 31.99 2.51 17.37
C ALA A 311 33.03 1.68 16.59
N LEU A 312 32.57 0.88 15.61
CA LEU A 312 33.46 0.11 14.72
C LEU A 312 34.35 1.03 13.88
N PHE A 313 33.79 2.10 13.33
CA PHE A 313 34.56 3.08 12.55
C PHE A 313 35.63 3.76 13.40
N ARG A 314 35.32 4.15 14.65
CA ARG A 314 36.30 4.71 15.59
C ARG A 314 37.41 3.73 15.92
N GLN A 315 37.07 2.47 16.19
CA GLN A 315 38.07 1.43 16.47
C GLN A 315 39.02 1.22 15.28
N LYS A 316 38.49 1.27 14.06
CA LYS A 316 39.29 1.17 12.83
C LYS A 316 40.14 2.42 12.59
N ALA A 317 39.57 3.60 12.81
CA ALA A 317 40.23 4.90 12.66
C ALA A 317 41.37 5.12 13.66
N ALA A 318 41.36 4.43 14.81
CA ALA A 318 42.45 4.45 15.79
C ALA A 318 43.71 3.70 15.32
N ARG A 319 43.65 2.95 14.22
CA ARG A 319 44.80 2.25 13.64
C ARG A 319 45.58 3.15 12.68
N THR A 320 46.65 2.61 12.11
CA THR A 320 47.45 3.26 11.06
C THR A 320 46.99 2.81 9.67
N GLY A 321 47.37 3.57 8.63
CA GLY A 321 47.10 3.27 7.23
C GLY A 321 45.96 4.10 6.60
N LYS A 322 45.93 4.12 5.27
CA LYS A 322 45.08 4.98 4.43
C LYS A 322 43.58 4.92 4.79
N VAL A 323 43.02 3.73 5.02
CA VAL A 323 41.61 3.56 5.44
C VAL A 323 41.33 4.21 6.79
N SER A 324 42.27 4.09 7.73
CA SER A 324 42.13 4.65 9.08
C SER A 324 42.16 6.17 9.04
N GLU A 325 42.99 6.76 8.17
CA GLU A 325 43.04 8.20 7.90
C GLU A 325 41.72 8.71 7.29
N MET A 326 41.24 8.08 6.22
CA MET A 326 39.97 8.45 5.58
C MET A 326 38.78 8.37 6.56
N LEU A 327 38.76 7.36 7.44
CA LEU A 327 37.72 7.26 8.47
C LEU A 327 37.83 8.38 9.53
N ARG A 328 39.04 8.81 9.92
CA ARG A 328 39.21 9.95 10.84
C ARG A 328 38.61 11.22 10.24
N ASP A 329 38.83 11.46 8.95
CA ASP A 329 38.28 12.63 8.25
C ASP A 329 36.75 12.59 8.22
N ILE A 330 36.17 11.42 7.95
CA ILE A 330 34.70 11.23 7.90
C ILE A 330 34.05 11.37 9.28
N LEU A 331 34.71 10.92 10.34
CA LEU A 331 34.19 10.99 11.72
C LEU A 331 34.02 12.44 12.23
N SER A 332 34.51 13.44 11.50
CA SER A 332 34.25 14.86 11.78
C SER A 332 32.84 15.33 11.40
N VAL A 333 32.13 14.55 10.58
CA VAL A 333 30.75 14.81 10.13
C VAL A 333 29.76 14.28 11.17
N TYR A 334 28.73 15.05 11.52
CA TYR A 334 27.66 14.58 12.40
C TYR A 334 26.51 13.97 11.58
N ASP A 335 25.74 13.05 12.19
CA ASP A 335 24.50 12.44 11.66
C ASP A 335 24.66 11.26 10.68
N ARG A 336 23.54 10.72 10.14
CA ARG A 336 23.42 9.60 9.19
C ARG A 336 24.42 9.65 8.03
N THR A 337 24.79 10.86 7.60
CA THR A 337 25.78 11.10 6.53
C THR A 337 27.14 10.51 6.86
N LEU A 338 27.56 10.52 8.13
CA LEU A 338 28.81 9.87 8.57
C LEU A 338 28.77 8.39 8.22
N VAL A 339 27.70 7.69 8.58
CA VAL A 339 27.58 6.24 8.37
C VAL A 339 27.59 5.91 6.88
N LEU A 340 26.80 6.64 6.08
CA LEU A 340 26.74 6.43 4.63
C LEU A 340 28.09 6.66 3.94
N ARG A 341 28.89 7.63 4.41
CA ARG A 341 30.24 7.88 3.87
C ARG A 341 31.28 6.88 4.37
N ALA A 342 31.16 6.43 5.62
CA ALA A 342 32.15 5.57 6.26
C ALA A 342 32.06 4.10 5.83
N ILE A 343 30.86 3.60 5.50
CA ILE A 343 30.66 2.18 5.14
C ILE A 343 31.57 1.72 3.98
N PRO A 344 31.62 2.38 2.81
CA PRO A 344 32.46 1.91 1.70
C PRO A 344 33.94 1.94 2.06
N VAL A 345 34.37 3.00 2.74
CA VAL A 345 35.76 3.14 3.21
C VAL A 345 36.12 2.01 4.18
N TYR A 346 35.23 1.71 5.12
CA TYR A 346 35.42 0.63 6.09
C TYR A 346 35.47 -0.76 5.43
N LEU A 347 34.61 -0.98 4.42
CA LEU A 347 34.56 -2.22 3.63
C LEU A 347 35.65 -2.31 2.55
N ARG A 348 36.44 -1.23 2.35
CA ARG A 348 37.47 -1.11 1.31
C ARG A 348 36.90 -1.17 -0.12
N GLU A 349 35.68 -0.67 -0.30
CA GLU A 349 35.10 -0.49 -1.62
C GLU A 349 35.67 0.80 -2.22
N GLU A 350 36.67 0.64 -3.09
CA GLU A 350 37.41 1.74 -3.70
C GLU A 350 36.72 2.35 -4.93
N ASP A 351 35.54 1.86 -5.35
CA ASP A 351 34.88 2.39 -6.55
C ASP A 351 34.31 3.81 -6.29
N PRO A 352 34.84 4.87 -6.92
CA PRO A 352 34.32 6.23 -6.79
C PRO A 352 32.87 6.36 -7.27
N ARG A 353 32.36 5.35 -7.99
CA ARG A 353 30.98 5.27 -8.48
C ARG A 353 30.04 4.57 -7.50
N PHE A 354 30.54 3.96 -6.42
CA PHE A 354 29.71 3.26 -5.44
C PHE A 354 28.65 4.18 -4.82
N PHE A 355 29.06 5.41 -4.48
CA PHE A 355 28.13 6.52 -4.29
C PHE A 355 28.47 7.61 -5.31
N LYS A 356 27.68 7.73 -6.38
CA LYS A 356 27.58 9.01 -7.08
C LYS A 356 26.95 10.00 -6.09
N MET A 357 27.77 10.71 -5.32
CA MET A 357 27.33 11.92 -4.65
C MET A 357 26.89 12.87 -5.76
N TRP A 358 25.59 13.05 -5.92
CA TRP A 358 25.07 14.20 -6.67
C TRP A 358 25.55 15.42 -5.90
N ASN A 359 26.58 16.09 -6.42
CA ASN A 359 26.96 17.44 -6.00
C ASN A 359 25.81 18.37 -6.36
N VAL A 360 24.74 18.35 -5.58
CA VAL A 360 23.85 19.49 -5.48
C VAL A 360 24.64 20.49 -4.66
N SER A 361 25.12 21.53 -5.32
CA SER A 361 25.76 22.68 -4.69
C SER A 361 24.90 23.15 -3.51
N ILE A 362 25.31 22.78 -2.29
CA ILE A 362 24.71 23.27 -1.06
C ILE A 362 25.11 24.74 -0.97
N GLN A 363 24.23 25.63 -1.45
CA GLN A 363 24.26 27.00 -0.97
C GLN A 363 23.72 26.99 0.46
N PHE A 364 24.67 27.12 1.37
CA PHE A 364 24.46 27.44 2.78
C PHE A 364 23.42 28.57 2.94
N ILE A 365 22.34 28.29 3.68
CA ILE A 365 21.72 29.31 4.52
C ILE A 365 21.87 28.85 5.97
N HIS A 366 22.94 29.33 6.59
CA HIS A 366 23.07 29.41 8.03
C HIS A 366 22.06 30.44 8.54
N LYS A 367 21.04 30.01 9.28
CA LYS A 367 20.48 30.79 10.39
C LYS A 367 20.19 29.86 11.56
N SER A 368 20.93 30.11 12.65
CA SER A 368 20.93 29.36 13.89
C SER A 368 19.73 29.71 14.80
N ALA A 369 19.21 28.66 15.44
CA ALA A 369 18.83 28.53 16.86
C ALA A 369 17.92 29.57 17.56
N SER A 370 16.79 29.08 18.10
CA SER A 370 16.39 29.15 19.54
C SER A 370 15.02 28.45 19.75
N ILE A 371 14.95 27.34 20.50
CA ILE A 371 14.61 27.21 21.95
C ILE A 371 13.11 27.02 22.23
N ARG A 372 12.76 25.83 22.77
CA ARG A 372 11.67 25.47 23.74
C ARG A 372 10.21 25.65 23.25
N LEU A 373 9.18 24.88 23.63
CA LEU A 373 8.78 24.09 24.81
C LEU A 373 7.63 23.18 24.26
N LEU A 374 7.44 21.89 24.54
CA LEU A 374 6.82 21.38 25.77
C LEU A 374 6.80 19.84 25.72
N LYS A 375 7.44 19.20 26.71
CA LYS A 375 7.09 17.87 27.21
C LYS A 375 5.86 18.02 28.13
N SER A 376 4.86 17.14 27.98
CA SER A 376 3.76 16.82 28.92
C SER A 376 2.60 16.25 28.08
N LYS A 377 2.13 15.00 28.16
CA LYS A 377 1.91 14.11 29.31
C LYS A 377 1.83 12.65 28.83
N ILE A 378 2.50 11.76 29.55
CA ILE A 378 2.10 10.36 29.74
C ILE A 378 1.28 10.33 31.05
N VAL A 379 0.42 9.29 31.17
CA VAL A 379 -0.27 8.74 32.37
C VAL A 379 -1.77 9.04 32.43
N CYS A 380 -2.57 8.01 32.09
CA CYS A 380 -3.51 7.27 32.96
C CYS A 380 -4.24 6.23 32.07
N LEU A 381 -3.92 4.92 32.19
CA LEU A 381 -4.71 3.88 32.90
C LEU A 381 -6.01 3.53 32.12
N CYS A 382 -6.31 2.32 31.67
CA CYS A 382 -5.96 0.96 32.11
C CYS A 382 -5.75 0.01 30.93
#